data_AF-A0A378AC77-F1
#
_entry.id   AF-A0A378AC77-F1
#
_cell.length_a   1.000
_cell.length_b   1.000
_cell.length_c   1.000
_cell.angle_alpha   90.00
_cell.angle_beta   90.00
_cell.angle_gamma   90.00
#
_symmetry.space_group_name_H-M   'P 1'
#
loop_
_entity.id
_entity.type
_entity.pdbx_description
1 polymer ?
#
loop_
_entity_poly.entity_id
_entity_poly.type
_entity_poly.pdbx_seq_one_letter_code
_entity_poly.pdbx_strand_id
1 'polypeptide(L)' 'MMQLYWVALKSIWTKEIHRFMRIWVQTLVPPVITMTLYFVIFGNLIGSRIGEMHGFTYMQFIVPA' A
#
# COMPACT_ATOMS: atom_id res chain seq x y z
N MET A 1 10.05 1.64 -42.91
CA MET A 1 10.40 0.64 -41.87
C MET A 1 10.36 1.20 -40.45
N MET A 2 11.10 2.28 -40.13
CA MET A 2 11.19 2.80 -38.75
C MET A 2 9.87 3.31 -38.15
N GLN A 3 8.99 3.92 -38.96
CA GLN A 3 7.66 4.37 -38.52
C GLN A 3 6.73 3.22 -38.09
N LEU A 4 6.81 2.05 -38.74
CA LEU A 4 6.02 0.87 -38.38
C LEU A 4 6.41 0.34 -37.01
N TYR A 5 7.71 0.27 -36.71
CA TYR A 5 8.20 -0.15 -35.40
C TYR A 5 7.79 0.82 -34.29
N TRP A 6 7.75 2.12 -34.56
CA TRP A 6 7.32 3.13 -33.59
C TRP A 6 5.81 3.03 -33.26
N VAL A 7 4.98 2.79 -34.28
CA VAL A 7 3.52 2.58 -34.09
C VAL A 7 3.26 1.26 -33.34
N ALA A 8 4.01 0.20 -33.64
CA ALA A 8 3.95 -1.06 -32.90
C ALA A 8 4.37 -0.90 -31.43
N LEU A 9 5.46 -0.16 -31.16
CA LEU A 9 5.92 0.10 -29.81
C LEU A 9 4.90 0.91 -29.01
N LYS A 10 4.34 1.99 -29.59
CA LYS A 10 3.33 2.81 -28.92
C LYS A 10 2.07 2.02 -28.57
N SER A 11 1.60 1.18 -29.49
CA SER A 11 0.39 0.36 -29.28
C SER A 11 0.58 -0.70 -28.20
N ILE A 12 1.75 -1.35 -28.14
CA ILE A 12 2.09 -2.30 -27.06
C ILE A 12 2.23 -1.56 -25.72
N TRP A 13 2.94 -0.43 -25.72
CA TRP A 13 3.18 0.39 -24.54
C TRP A 13 1.88 0.85 -23.88
N THR A 14 0.94 1.38 -24.67
CA THR A 14 -0.37 1.79 -24.14
C THR A 14 -1.17 0.61 -23.60
N LYS A 15 -1.13 -0.57 -24.26
CA LYS A 15 -1.79 -1.78 -23.75
C LYS A 15 -1.23 -2.24 -22.41
N GLU A 16 0.09 -2.28 -22.27
CA GLU A 16 0.74 -2.68 -21.02
C GLU A 16 0.48 -1.69 -19.89
N ILE A 17 0.60 -0.38 -20.13
CA ILE A 17 0.27 0.63 -19.11
C ILE A 17 -1.18 0.48 -18.63
N HIS A 18 -2.13 0.31 -19.55
CA HIS A 18 -3.53 0.17 -19.17
C HIS A 18 -3.79 -1.11 -18.33
N ARG A 19 -3.02 -2.16 -18.59
CA ARG A 19 -3.06 -3.41 -17.82
C ARG A 19 -2.46 -3.23 -16.43
N PHE A 20 -1.28 -2.61 -16.30
CA PHE A 20 -0.67 -2.32 -15.00
C PHE A 20 -1.51 -1.36 -14.16
N MET A 21 -2.06 -0.31 -14.79
CA MET A 21 -2.97 0.65 -14.17
C MET A 21 -4.28 0.04 -13.68
N ARG A 22 -4.63 -1.20 -14.05
CA ARG A 22 -5.79 -1.90 -13.50
C ARG A 22 -5.43 -2.76 -12.28
N ILE A 23 -4.18 -3.19 -12.15
CA ILE A 23 -3.70 -4.12 -11.11
C ILE A 23 -3.22 -3.39 -9.84
N TRP A 24 -3.13 -2.05 -9.87
CA TRP A 24 -2.66 -1.24 -8.72
C TRP A 24 -3.46 -1.46 -7.43
N VAL A 25 -4.77 -1.76 -7.53
CA VAL A 25 -5.61 -2.06 -6.37
C VAL A 25 -5.10 -3.33 -5.69
N GLN A 26 -4.71 -4.35 -6.45
CA GLN A 26 -4.23 -5.62 -5.88
C GLN A 26 -2.85 -5.48 -5.24
N THR A 27 -2.02 -4.54 -5.69
CA THR A 27 -0.68 -4.32 -5.12
C THR A 27 -0.70 -3.41 -3.90
N LEU A 28 -1.60 -2.43 -3.83
CA LEU A 28 -1.66 -1.45 -2.73
C LEU A 28 -2.72 -1.74 -1.67
N VAL A 29 -3.84 -2.39 -2.03
CA VAL A 29 -4.89 -2.70 -1.06
C VAL A 29 -4.41 -3.63 0.06
N PRO A 30 -3.68 -4.73 -0.22
CA PRO A 30 -3.25 -5.62 0.86
C PRO A 30 -2.33 -4.93 1.90
N PRO A 31 -1.28 -4.19 1.51
CA PRO A 31 -0.45 -3.42 2.46
C PRO A 31 -1.24 -2.38 3.26
N VAL A 32 -2.16 -1.65 2.61
CA VAL A 32 -2.96 -0.62 3.28
C VAL A 32 -3.90 -1.24 4.30
N ILE A 33 -4.52 -2.37 3.98
CA ILE A 33 -5.40 -3.10 4.91
C ILE A 33 -4.59 -3.57 6.13
N THR A 34 -3.44 -4.21 5.93
CA THR A 34 -2.64 -4.71 7.05
C THR A 34 -2.13 -3.58 7.93
N MET A 35 -1.65 -2.49 7.34
CA MET A 35 -1.20 -1.32 8.09
C MET A 35 -2.34 -0.67 8.86
N THR A 36 -3.52 -0.52 8.24
CA THR A 36 -4.69 0.07 8.88
C THR A 36 -5.23 -0.82 10.01
N LEU A 37 -5.36 -2.14 9.78
CA LEU A 37 -5.79 -3.09 10.81
C LEU A 37 -4.80 -3.09 11.98
N TYR A 38 -3.51 -3.07 11.70
CA TYR A 38 -2.48 -2.98 12.72
C TYR A 38 -2.63 -1.70 13.55
N PHE A 39 -2.77 -0.52 12.92
CA PHE A 39 -3.05 0.71 13.65
C PHE A 39 -4.35 0.68 14.46
N VAL A 40 -5.43 0.09 13.94
CA VAL A 40 -6.71 0.03 14.66
C VAL A 40 -6.64 -0.91 15.86
N ILE A 41 -6.03 -2.09 15.68
CA ILE A 41 -5.88 -3.10 16.73
C ILE A 41 -4.91 -2.61 17.82
N PHE A 42 -3.75 -2.12 17.43
CA PHE A 42 -2.70 -1.71 18.37
C PHE A 42 -2.88 -0.28 18.90
N GLY A 43 -3.49 0.61 18.12
CA GLY A 43 -3.77 1.98 18.53
C GLY A 43 -5.03 2.11 19.38
N ASN A 44 -6.19 1.73 18.86
CA ASN A 44 -7.48 1.94 19.54
C ASN A 44 -7.83 0.83 20.54
N LEU A 45 -7.67 -0.44 20.13
CA LEU A 45 -8.12 -1.59 20.92
C LEU A 45 -7.23 -1.89 22.13
N ILE A 46 -5.90 -1.81 21.94
CA ILE A 46 -4.92 -2.06 23.01
C ILE A 46 -4.65 -0.80 23.84
N GLY A 47 -4.49 0.37 23.18
CA GLY A 47 -4.30 1.65 23.86
C GLY A 47 -5.45 2.01 24.82
N SER A 48 -6.70 1.68 24.47
CA SER A 48 -7.85 1.92 25.35
C SER A 48 -8.00 0.91 26.50
N ARG A 49 -7.43 -0.31 26.40
CA ARG A 49 -7.61 -1.37 27.41
C ARG A 49 -6.42 -1.59 28.34
N ILE A 50 -5.20 -1.24 27.92
CA ILE A 50 -3.97 -1.44 28.74
C ILE A 50 -3.57 -0.17 29.50
N GLY A 51 -3.94 1.03 29.03
CA GLY A 51 -3.33 2.27 29.53
C GLY A 51 -1.87 2.42 29.07
N GLU A 52 -1.16 3.44 29.57
CA GLU A 52 0.25 3.69 29.22
C GLU A 52 1.14 2.52 29.65
N MET A 53 1.77 1.83 28.68
CA MET A 53 2.90 0.97 29.01
C MET A 53 4.13 1.87 29.17
N HIS A 54 4.46 2.23 30.42
CA HIS A 54 5.66 3.00 30.78
C HIS A 54 5.75 4.44 30.22
N GLY A 55 4.64 5.20 30.17
CA GLY A 55 4.69 6.62 29.80
C GLY A 55 4.88 6.91 28.31
N PHE A 56 4.86 5.89 27.46
CA PHE A 56 4.91 6.02 26.01
C PHE A 56 3.68 5.38 25.38
N THR A 57 3.10 6.06 24.39
CA THR A 57 1.99 5.50 23.61
C THR A 57 2.51 4.29 22.83
N TYR A 58 1.85 3.14 22.99
CA TYR A 58 2.17 1.88 22.29
C TYR A 58 2.32 2.06 20.76
N MET A 59 1.64 3.07 20.19
CA MET A 59 1.77 3.53 18.81
C MET A 59 3.22 3.87 18.40
N GLN A 60 4.08 4.37 19.30
CA GLN A 60 5.47 4.71 19.00
C GLN A 60 6.41 3.48 18.98
N PHE A 61 6.04 2.39 19.64
CA PHE A 61 6.84 1.15 19.67
C PHE A 61 6.55 0.21 18.50
N ILE A 62 5.43 0.45 17.81
CA ILE A 62 4.80 -0.49 16.87
C ILE A 62 4.90 -0.03 15.43
N VAL A 63 5.07 1.27 15.19
CA VAL A 63 5.49 1.78 13.89
C VAL A 63 6.88 1.21 13.60
N PRO A 64 7.05 0.36 12.57
CA PRO A 64 8.37 0.08 12.09
C PRO A 64 8.83 1.39 11.44
N ALA A 65 9.80 2.05 12.09
CA ALA A 65 10.68 2.95 11.37
C ALA A 65 11.32 2.20 10.19
#